data_AF-A0AAU6XTM9-F1
#
_entry.id   AF-A0AAU6XTM9-F1
#
_cell.length_a   1.000
_cell.length_b   1.000
_cell.length_c   1.000
_cell.angle_alpha   90.00
_cell.angle_beta   90.00
_cell.angle_gamma   90.00
#
_symmetry.space_group_name_H-M   'P 1'
#
loop_
_entity.id
_entity.type
_entity.pdbx_description
1 polymer ?
#
loop_
_entity_poly.entity_id
_entity_poly.type
_entity_poly.pdbx_seq_one_letter_code
_entity_poly.pdbx_strand_id
1 'polypeptide(L)'
;MSENNFTHQFAGKYRIEHLQGDEGFNIQIYTLKPNGEAIWNVIESADEIGEGSVVKATWNAEENMISITYDKASGDYTEDFKKHQHFFEDTDVQGRILKKLSDEIYPKCR
;
A
#
# COMPACT_ATOMS: atom_id res chain seq x y z
N MET A 1 -27.71 5.13 -3.88
CA MET A 1 -26.60 4.74 -2.99
C MET A 1 -25.33 5.01 -3.76
N SER A 2 -24.58 6.04 -3.39
CA SER A 2 -23.27 6.34 -3.97
C SER A 2 -22.28 5.34 -3.35
N GLU A 3 -22.12 4.19 -4.00
CA GLU A 3 -21.01 3.29 -3.69
C GLU A 3 -19.70 4.09 -3.73
N ASN A 4 -18.79 3.82 -2.79
CA ASN A 4 -17.51 4.49 -2.59
C ASN A 4 -16.77 4.72 -3.93
N ASN A 5 -16.97 5.88 -4.54
CA ASN A 5 -16.39 6.22 -5.84
C ASN A 5 -14.85 6.18 -5.79
N PHE A 6 -14.30 6.49 -4.61
CA PHE A 6 -12.87 6.50 -4.36
C PHE A 6 -12.23 5.11 -4.32
N THR A 7 -12.92 4.06 -3.82
CA THR A 7 -12.35 2.70 -3.86
C THR A 7 -12.28 2.16 -5.28
N HIS A 8 -13.20 2.55 -6.16
CA HIS A 8 -13.07 2.27 -7.59
C HIS A 8 -11.96 3.10 -8.25
N GLN A 9 -11.84 4.38 -7.89
CA GLN A 9 -10.84 5.29 -8.46
C GLN A 9 -9.40 4.93 -8.10
N PHE A 10 -9.16 4.50 -6.87
CA PHE A 10 -7.83 4.17 -6.34
C PHE A 10 -7.56 2.66 -6.31
N ALA A 11 -8.40 1.84 -6.95
CA ALA A 11 -8.10 0.43 -7.12
C ALA A 11 -6.93 0.27 -8.09
N GLY A 12 -5.97 -0.60 -7.77
CA GLY A 12 -4.76 -0.74 -8.56
C GLY A 12 -3.67 -1.54 -7.87
N LYS A 13 -2.52 -1.59 -8.51
CA LYS A 13 -1.29 -2.12 -7.92
C LYS A 13 -0.38 -0.99 -7.50
N TYR A 14 0.10 -1.07 -6.28
CA TYR A 14 0.92 -0.07 -5.65
C TYR A 14 2.21 -0.68 -5.15
N ARG A 15 3.30 0.06 -5.34
CA ARG A 15 4.59 -0.17 -4.71
C ARG A 15 4.65 0.61 -3.41
N ILE A 16 4.93 -0.08 -2.31
CA ILE A 16 5.25 0.52 -1.01
C ILE A 16 6.75 0.51 -0.81
N GLU A 17 7.33 1.68 -0.58
CA GLU A 17 8.69 1.84 -0.09
C GLU A 17 8.61 2.09 1.42
N HIS A 18 9.03 1.11 2.24
CA HIS A 18 8.96 1.16 3.69
C HIS A 18 10.37 1.28 4.29
N LEU A 19 10.58 2.32 5.08
CA LEU A 19 11.86 2.59 5.73
C LEU A 19 12.09 1.66 6.94
N GLN A 20 13.01 0.71 6.83
CA GLN A 20 13.42 -0.18 7.93
C GLN A 20 14.69 0.34 8.61
N GLY A 21 14.52 1.27 9.56
CA GLY A 21 15.63 1.78 10.37
C GLY A 21 16.76 2.37 9.52
N ASP A 22 17.99 1.95 9.78
CA ASP A 22 19.20 2.36 9.05
C ASP A 22 19.53 1.44 7.86
N GLU A 23 18.79 0.34 7.68
CA GLU A 23 19.05 -0.69 6.66
C GLU A 23 18.51 -0.31 5.27
N GLY A 24 17.77 0.80 5.16
CA GLY A 24 17.24 1.35 3.91
C GLY A 24 15.75 1.09 3.71
N PHE A 25 15.31 1.09 2.46
CA PHE A 25 13.90 0.88 2.10
C PHE A 25 13.66 -0.57 1.67
N ASN A 26 12.69 -1.21 2.31
CA ASN A 26 12.10 -2.46 1.83
C ASN A 26 10.96 -2.14 0.84
N ILE A 27 10.85 -2.92 -0.23
CA ILE A 27 9.83 -2.75 -1.27
C ILE A 27 8.76 -3.83 -1.11
N GLN A 28 7.50 -3.42 -1.10
CA GLN A 28 6.35 -4.33 -1.02
C GLN A 28 5.34 -3.99 -2.11
N ILE A 29 4.51 -4.95 -2.52
CA ILE A 29 3.47 -4.74 -3.53
C ILE A 29 2.09 -4.97 -2.94
N TYR A 30 1.22 -3.99 -3.11
CA TYR A 30 -0.18 -4.04 -2.72
C TYR A 30 -1.06 -4.09 -3.96
N THR A 31 -2.03 -4.99 -3.98
CA THR A 31 -3.10 -5.01 -4.97
C THR A 31 -4.41 -4.65 -4.27
N LEU A 32 -4.93 -3.46 -4.56
CA LEU A 32 -6.17 -2.92 -4.04
C LEU A 32 -7.30 -3.19 -5.05
N LYS A 33 -8.25 -4.04 -4.70
CA LYS A 33 -9.38 -4.40 -5.57
C LYS A 33 -10.56 -3.44 -5.37
N PRO A 34 -11.35 -3.14 -6.40
CA PRO A 34 -12.48 -2.21 -6.28
C PRO A 34 -13.55 -2.62 -5.25
N ASN A 35 -13.63 -3.91 -4.92
CA ASN A 35 -14.57 -4.45 -3.95
C ASN A 35 -14.13 -4.28 -2.47
N GLY A 36 -13.03 -3.57 -2.22
CA GLY A 36 -12.50 -3.34 -0.86
C GLY A 36 -11.58 -4.44 -0.33
N GLU A 37 -11.25 -5.46 -1.13
CA GLU A 37 -10.21 -6.43 -0.79
C GLU A 37 -8.82 -5.89 -1.14
N ALA A 38 -7.85 -6.11 -0.26
CA ALA A 38 -6.44 -5.81 -0.49
C ALA A 38 -5.59 -7.09 -0.37
N ILE A 39 -4.60 -7.21 -1.23
CA ILE A 39 -3.62 -8.30 -1.22
C ILE A 39 -2.24 -7.68 -1.09
N TRP A 40 -1.53 -8.02 -0.03
CA TRP A 40 -0.15 -7.64 0.19
C TRP A 40 0.78 -8.79 -0.16
N ASN A 41 1.72 -8.54 -1.07
CA ASN A 41 2.80 -9.45 -1.41
C ASN A 41 4.09 -8.92 -0.77
N VAL A 42 4.62 -9.68 0.19
CA VAL A 42 5.92 -9.39 0.81
C VAL A 42 7.02 -9.81 -0.15
N ILE A 43 7.83 -8.87 -0.65
CA ILE A 43 8.99 -9.20 -1.48
C ILE A 43 10.19 -9.28 -0.53
N GLU A 44 10.76 -10.48 -0.34
CA GLU A 44 11.91 -10.69 0.55
C GLU A 44 13.25 -10.34 -0.12
N SER A 45 13.31 -10.38 -1.47
CA SER A 45 14.46 -9.95 -2.25
C SER A 45 14.04 -9.39 -3.62
N ALA A 46 14.79 -8.42 -4.16
CA ALA A 46 14.47 -7.78 -5.44
C ALA A 46 14.44 -8.76 -6.63
N ASP A 47 15.06 -9.93 -6.47
CA ASP A 47 15.13 -10.99 -7.48
C ASP A 47 14.00 -12.04 -7.33
N GLU A 48 13.23 -12.01 -6.23
CA GLU A 48 12.14 -12.95 -5.94
C GLU A 48 10.76 -12.27 -5.99
N ILE A 49 10.49 -11.57 -7.10
CA ILE A 49 9.13 -11.12 -7.43
C ILE A 49 8.33 -12.36 -7.89
N GLY A 50 7.96 -13.24 -6.96
CA GLY A 50 7.24 -14.47 -7.32
C GLY A 50 6.63 -15.28 -6.18
N GLU A 51 7.33 -15.43 -5.06
CA GLU A 51 6.93 -16.35 -3.97
C GLU A 51 6.87 -15.69 -2.59
N GLY A 52 6.49 -14.41 -2.57
CA GLY A 52 6.21 -13.68 -1.34
C GLY A 52 5.05 -14.27 -0.55
N SER A 53 5.10 -14.14 0.78
CA SER A 53 3.93 -14.41 1.63
C SER A 53 2.77 -13.49 1.24
N VAL A 54 1.60 -14.08 0.96
CA VAL A 54 0.38 -13.35 0.62
C VAL A 54 -0.42 -13.07 1.88
N VAL A 55 -0.55 -11.80 2.24
CA VAL A 55 -1.39 -11.35 3.35
C VAL A 55 -2.67 -10.75 2.81
N LYS A 56 -3.82 -11.25 3.29
CA LYS A 56 -5.14 -10.69 2.96
C LYS A 56 -5.45 -9.53 3.90
N ALA A 57 -5.98 -8.45 3.34
CA ALA A 57 -6.40 -7.26 4.03
C ALA A 57 -7.70 -6.73 3.41
N THR A 58 -8.34 -5.79 4.08
CA THR A 58 -9.38 -4.95 3.49
C THR A 58 -8.85 -3.53 3.33
N TRP A 59 -9.46 -2.74 2.47
CA TRP A 59 -9.09 -1.35 2.31
C TRP A 59 -10.29 -0.49 1.98
N ASN A 60 -10.15 0.79 2.26
CA ASN A 60 -11.06 1.84 1.81
C ASN A 60 -10.25 3.04 1.33
N ALA A 61 -10.94 3.98 0.69
CA ALA A 61 -10.34 5.23 0.29
C ALA A 61 -11.32 6.39 0.39
N GLU A 62 -10.76 7.55 0.67
CA GLU A 62 -11.38 8.86 0.60
C GLU A 62 -10.56 9.74 -0.36
N GLU A 63 -11.02 10.96 -0.63
CA GLU A 63 -10.40 11.87 -1.60
C GLU A 63 -8.87 12.05 -1.41
N ASN A 64 -8.42 12.04 -0.15
CA ASN A 64 -7.03 12.33 0.23
C ASN A 64 -6.40 11.24 1.10
N MET A 65 -7.00 10.06 1.20
CA MET A 65 -6.51 9.01 2.09
C MET A 65 -6.83 7.62 1.56
N ILE A 66 -5.88 6.70 1.72
CA ILE A 66 -6.09 5.26 1.56
C ILE A 66 -5.84 4.62 2.93
N SER A 67 -6.78 3.82 3.42
CA SER A 67 -6.61 3.06 4.66
C SER A 67 -6.65 1.57 4.36
N ILE A 68 -5.65 0.83 4.83
CA ILE A 68 -5.53 -0.62 4.65
C ILE A 68 -5.57 -1.29 6.02
N THR A 69 -6.53 -2.18 6.22
CA THR A 69 -6.75 -2.90 7.47
C THR A 69 -6.35 -4.36 7.33
N TYR A 70 -5.40 -4.80 8.14
CA TYR A 70 -4.90 -6.16 8.20
C TYR A 70 -5.55 -6.89 9.36
N ASP A 71 -6.20 -8.01 9.06
CA ASP A 71 -6.65 -8.96 10.07
C ASP A 71 -5.41 -9.73 10.56
N LYS A 72 -5.03 -9.51 11.82
CA LYS A 72 -3.96 -10.26 12.49
C LYS A 72 -4.57 -10.99 13.68
N ALA A 73 -4.03 -12.17 13.98
CA ALA A 73 -4.43 -12.96 15.15
C ALA A 73 -4.33 -12.18 16.49
N SER A 74 -3.50 -11.14 16.54
CA SER A 74 -3.30 -10.26 17.70
C SER A 74 -4.22 -9.03 17.73
N GLY A 75 -5.15 -8.91 16.79
CA GLY A 75 -6.02 -7.74 16.59
C GLY A 75 -5.72 -7.00 15.29
N ASP A 76 -6.75 -6.32 14.77
CA ASP A 76 -6.68 -5.57 13.53
C ASP A 76 -5.68 -4.42 13.62
N TYR A 77 -4.90 -4.23 12.56
CA TYR A 77 -3.99 -3.10 12.40
C TYR A 77 -4.38 -2.34 11.14
N THR A 78 -4.43 -1.01 11.20
CA THR A 78 -4.73 -0.17 10.03
C THR A 78 -3.55 0.75 9.72
N GLU A 79 -3.21 0.84 8.44
CA GLU A 79 -2.25 1.78 7.89
C GLU A 79 -2.98 2.85 7.08
N ASP A 80 -2.77 4.11 7.44
CA ASP A 80 -3.35 5.26 6.76
C ASP A 80 -2.29 5.97 5.93
N PHE A 81 -2.52 6.06 4.62
CA PHE A 81 -1.66 6.78 3.68
C PHE A 81 -2.37 8.05 3.23
N LYS A 82 -1.78 9.21 3.52
CA LYS A 82 -2.30 10.52 3.11
C LYS A 82 -1.78 10.89 1.74
N LYS A 83 -2.64 11.48 0.91
CA LYS A 83 -2.29 11.91 -0.44
C LYS A 83 -1.28 13.06 -0.41
N HIS A 84 -0.16 12.85 -1.09
CA HIS A 84 0.89 13.84 -1.32
C HIS A 84 1.15 13.96 -2.82
N GLN A 85 0.54 14.96 -3.46
CA GLN A 85 0.63 15.20 -4.91
C GLN A 85 0.29 13.97 -5.77
N HIS A 86 1.31 13.18 -6.13
CA HIS A 86 1.24 12.03 -7.04
C HIS A 86 1.41 10.68 -6.35
N PHE A 87 1.52 10.64 -5.03
CA PHE A 87 1.63 9.41 -4.23
C PHE A 87 0.86 9.55 -2.91
N PHE A 88 0.81 8.49 -2.12
CA PHE A 88 0.31 8.54 -0.74
C PHE A 88 1.44 8.17 0.23
N GLU A 89 1.43 8.73 1.43
CA GLU A 89 2.48 8.56 2.43
C GLU A 89 1.95 8.33 3.84
N ASP A 90 2.67 7.52 4.59
CA ASP A 90 2.58 7.42 6.05
C ASP A 90 3.79 8.15 6.63
N THR A 91 3.54 9.02 7.62
CA THR A 91 4.57 9.88 8.22
C THR A 91 4.53 9.75 9.73
N ASP A 92 5.70 9.79 10.36
CA ASP A 92 5.78 9.88 11.81
C ASP A 92 5.33 11.26 12.35
N VAL A 93 5.34 11.40 13.68
CA VAL A 93 4.97 12.64 14.38
C VAL A 93 5.89 13.83 14.07
N GLN A 94 7.06 13.59 13.47
CA GLN A 94 8.02 14.62 13.05
C GLN A 94 7.88 14.95 11.56
N GLY A 95 6.97 14.28 10.84
CA GLY A 95 6.74 14.47 9.40
C GLY A 95 7.75 13.72 8.52
N ARG A 96 8.54 12.80 9.07
CA ARG A 96 9.40 11.93 8.27
C ARG A 96 8.53 10.86 7.62
N ILE A 97 8.68 10.70 6.31
CA ILE A 97 8.02 9.63 5.55
C ILE A 97 8.54 8.28 6.03
N LEU A 98 7.65 7.45 6.57
CA LEU A 98 7.91 6.08 6.98
C LEU A 98 7.61 5.13 5.82
N LYS A 99 6.52 5.38 5.10
CA LYS A 99 6.09 4.57 3.95
C LYS A 99 5.59 5.46 2.82
N LYS A 100 5.93 5.08 1.60
CA LYS A 100 5.44 5.71 0.39
C LYS A 100 4.71 4.70 -0.47
N LEU A 101 3.42 4.92 -0.69
CA LEU A 101 2.54 4.16 -1.56
C LEU A 101 2.44 4.89 -2.91
N SER A 102 3.01 4.31 -3.96
CA SER A 102 3.03 4.89 -5.31
C SER A 102 2.55 3.87 -6.33
N ASP A 103 1.95 4.34 -7.42
CA ASP A 103 1.53 3.44 -8.50
C ASP A 103 2.71 2.57 -8.95
N GLU A 104 2.45 1.29 -9.21
CA GLU A 104 3.47 0.39 -9.77
C GLU A 104 3.76 0.80 -11.22
N ILE A 105 4.66 1.78 -11.40
CA ILE A 105 5.21 2.09 -12.72
C ILE A 105 6.21 0.99 -13.05
N TYR A 106 5.76 -0.10 -13.67
CA TYR A 106 6.67 -0.82 -14.55
C TYR A 106 7.12 0.19 -15.62
N PRO A 107 8.42 0.46 -15.80
CA PRO A 107 8.85 1.08 -17.04
C PRO A 107 8.30 0.19 -18.15
N LYS A 108 7.32 0.69 -18.93
CA LYS A 108 6.89 0.00 -20.13
C LYS A 108 8.15 -0.18 -20.96
N CYS A 109 8.64 -1.41 -21.08
CA CYS A 109 9.65 -1.75 -22.06
C CYS A 109 9.15 -1.19 -23.40
N ARG A 110 9.89 -0.23 -23.92
CA ARG A 110 9.64 0.41 -25.21
C ARG A 110 10.03 -0.53 -26.33
#